data_AF-A0A933AFA6-F1
#
_entry.id   AF-A0A933AFA6-F1
#
_cell.length_a   1.000
_cell.length_b   1.000
_cell.length_c   1.000
_cell.angle_alpha   90.00
_cell.angle_beta   90.00
_cell.angle_gamma   90.00
#
_symmetry.space_group_name_H-M   'P 1'
#
loop_
_entity.id
_entity.type
_entity.pdbx_description
1 polymer ?
#
loop_
_entity_poly.entity_id
_entity_poly.type
_entity_poly.pdbx_seq_one_letter_code
_entity_poly.pdbx_strand_id
1 'polypeptide(L)'
;MDFTNEGVIPHAVIIGLELERLTWGPGERPLRDFFDGVSVSRSIKYGSFETTRATEVTLYPGGTASLVFTVPADRTGEWEIGCLIPGHYESGMRGAP
;
A
#
# COMPACT_ATOMS: atom_id res chain seq x y z
N MET A 1 -7.74 6.59 6.51
CA MET A 1 -7.59 5.12 6.60
C MET A 1 -6.51 4.82 7.61
N ASP A 2 -6.74 3.84 8.47
CA ASP A 2 -5.84 3.48 9.56
C ASP A 2 -5.35 2.05 9.38
N PHE A 3 -4.06 1.84 9.66
CA PHE A 3 -3.35 0.58 9.52
C PHE A 3 -2.64 0.25 10.83
N THR A 4 -2.73 -1.00 11.26
CA THR A 4 -2.01 -1.54 12.42
C THR A 4 -1.38 -2.87 12.04
N ASN A 5 -0.09 -3.04 12.33
CA ASN A 5 0.55 -4.35 12.23
C ASN A 5 0.43 -5.10 13.56
N GLU A 6 -0.55 -5.99 13.65
CA GLU A 6 -0.75 -6.90 14.80
C GLU A 6 0.09 -8.19 14.70
N GLY A 7 0.85 -8.36 13.61
CA GLY A 7 1.72 -9.50 13.38
C GLY A 7 3.08 -9.39 14.06
N VAL A 8 3.93 -10.39 13.82
CA VAL A 8 5.28 -10.51 14.41
C VAL A 8 6.41 -10.23 13.40
N ILE A 9 6.07 -9.88 12.16
CA ILE A 9 7.02 -9.51 11.11
C ILE A 9 6.65 -8.16 10.48
N PRO A 10 7.61 -7.43 9.87
CA PRO A 10 7.31 -6.23 9.11
C PRO A 10 6.36 -6.50 7.93
N HIS A 11 5.55 -5.51 7.60
CA HIS A 11 4.57 -5.62 6.51
C HIS A 11 4.51 -4.37 5.66
N ALA A 12 4.59 -4.58 4.36
CA ALA A 12 4.37 -3.58 3.32
C ALA A 12 2.89 -3.57 2.93
N VAL A 13 2.30 -2.38 2.93
CA VAL A 13 0.93 -2.13 2.50
C VAL A 13 0.95 -1.13 1.35
N ILE A 14 0.30 -1.50 0.25
CA ILE A 14 0.15 -0.67 -0.95
C ILE A 14 -1.33 -0.57 -1.28
N ILE A 15 -1.76 0.62 -1.73
CA ILE A 15 -3.10 0.87 -2.27
C ILE A 15 -2.98 1.05 -3.77
N GLY A 16 -3.78 0.32 -4.53
CA GLY A 16 -3.73 0.34 -5.99
C GLY A 16 -5.06 0.01 -6.64
N LEU A 17 -5.20 0.44 -7.89
CA LEU A 17 -6.22 -0.08 -8.81
C LEU A 17 -5.62 -1.33 -9.48
N GLU A 18 -6.28 -2.47 -9.37
CA GLU A 18 -5.84 -3.75 -9.97
C GLU A 18 -4.47 -4.26 -9.44
N LEU A 19 -4.38 -4.53 -8.14
CA LEU A 19 -3.14 -5.04 -7.50
C LEU A 19 -2.66 -6.38 -8.09
N GLU A 20 -3.53 -7.15 -8.74
CA GLU A 20 -3.18 -8.40 -9.44
C GLU A 20 -2.14 -8.22 -10.56
N ARG A 21 -1.92 -6.98 -11.03
CA ARG A 21 -0.91 -6.67 -12.06
C ARG A 21 0.44 -6.19 -11.49
N LEU A 22 0.58 -6.18 -10.17
CA LEU A 22 1.80 -5.72 -9.50
C LEU A 22 2.71 -6.89 -9.17
N THR A 23 3.64 -7.18 -10.06
CA THR A 23 4.72 -8.15 -9.86
C THR A 23 5.96 -7.47 -9.29
N TRP A 24 6.57 -8.07 -8.27
CA TRP A 24 7.87 -7.63 -7.75
C TRP A 24 9.00 -8.23 -8.60
N GLY A 25 9.72 -7.38 -9.33
CA GLY A 25 10.86 -7.79 -10.15
C GLY A 25 11.70 -6.59 -10.60
N PRO A 26 12.99 -6.78 -10.95
CA PRO A 26 13.83 -5.72 -11.49
C PRO A 26 13.33 -5.32 -12.88
N GLY A 27 12.47 -4.30 -12.95
CA GLY A 27 12.04 -3.69 -14.21
C GLY A 27 10.55 -3.38 -14.32
N GLU A 28 9.72 -3.92 -13.44
CA GLU A 28 8.27 -3.75 -13.50
C GLU A 28 7.83 -2.72 -12.45
N ARG A 29 7.33 -1.58 -12.94
CA ARG A 29 6.67 -0.58 -12.11
C ARG A 29 5.20 -0.99 -11.96
N PRO A 30 4.53 -0.56 -10.89
CA PRO A 30 3.08 -0.52 -10.90
C PRO A 30 2.58 0.15 -12.16
N LEU A 31 1.64 -0.50 -12.86
CA LEU A 31 0.98 0.05 -14.05
C LEU A 31 0.41 1.45 -13.78
N ARG A 32 0.01 1.73 -12.53
CA ARG A 32 -0.33 3.07 -12.03
C ARG A 32 -0.28 3.10 -10.50
N ASP A 33 0.59 3.92 -9.91
CA ASP A 33 0.52 4.19 -8.46
C ASP A 33 -0.75 5.01 -8.16
N PHE A 34 -1.61 4.52 -7.27
CA PHE A 34 -2.85 5.20 -6.89
C PHE A 34 -2.58 6.60 -6.34
N PHE A 35 -1.42 6.82 -5.73
CA PHE A 35 -1.07 8.07 -5.08
C PHE A 35 -0.23 9.01 -5.95
N ASP A 36 0.07 8.65 -7.20
CA ASP A 36 0.83 9.53 -8.09
C ASP A 36 0.11 10.87 -8.29
N GLY A 37 0.74 11.98 -7.90
CA GLY A 37 0.13 13.31 -7.91
C GLY A 37 -0.95 13.56 -6.85
N VAL A 38 -1.15 12.64 -5.89
CA VAL A 38 -2.10 12.80 -4.78
C VAL A 38 -1.37 13.32 -3.55
N SER A 39 -1.88 14.40 -2.94
CA SER A 39 -1.39 14.84 -1.64
C SER A 39 -1.89 13.91 -0.54
N VAL A 40 -0.95 13.37 0.25
CA VAL A 40 -1.25 12.45 1.35
C VAL A 40 -0.75 13.04 2.66
N SER A 41 -1.66 13.32 3.58
CA SER A 41 -1.33 13.57 4.98
C SER A 41 -1.14 12.22 5.69
N ARG A 42 -0.10 12.12 6.52
CA ARG A 42 0.31 10.86 7.13
C ARG A 42 0.79 11.04 8.57
N SER A 43 0.39 10.09 9.42
CA SER A 43 0.94 9.89 10.76
C SER A 43 1.42 8.45 10.86
N ILE A 44 2.69 8.23 11.18
CA ILE A 44 3.30 6.88 11.16
C ILE A 44 4.11 6.67 12.44
N LYS A 45 3.90 5.53 13.08
CA LYS A 45 4.63 5.07 14.26
C LYS A 45 5.22 3.69 13.96
N TYR A 46 6.52 3.54 14.17
CA TYR A 46 7.26 2.30 13.90
C TYR A 46 7.02 1.77 12.48
N GLY A 47 7.33 2.61 11.50
CA GLY A 47 7.17 2.30 10.09
C GLY A 47 7.82 3.34 9.18
N SER A 48 7.61 3.19 7.87
CA SER A 48 8.08 4.10 6.83
C SER A 48 7.01 4.32 5.76
N PHE A 49 7.17 5.40 5.00
CA PHE A 49 6.37 5.72 3.81
C PHE A 49 7.31 6.00 2.66
N GLU A 50 7.26 5.18 1.62
CA GLU A 50 8.13 5.27 0.45
C GLU A 50 7.30 5.58 -0.80
N THR A 51 7.88 6.29 -1.76
CA THR A 51 7.22 6.65 -3.04
C THR A 51 8.09 6.39 -4.26
N THR A 52 9.28 5.82 -4.07
CA THR A 52 10.29 5.72 -5.13
C THR A 52 9.92 4.75 -6.24
N ARG A 53 9.11 3.73 -5.94
CA ARG A 53 8.68 2.70 -6.90
C ARG A 53 7.17 2.53 -6.93
N ALA A 54 6.58 2.51 -5.74
CA ALA A 54 5.17 2.58 -5.46
C ALA A 54 5.03 3.36 -4.15
N THR A 55 3.85 3.94 -3.92
CA THR A 55 3.50 4.45 -2.61
C THR A 55 3.21 3.29 -1.69
N GLU A 56 4.09 3.12 -0.70
CA GLU A 56 4.11 1.98 0.20
C GLU A 56 4.21 2.46 1.64
N VAL A 57 3.44 1.83 2.53
CA VAL A 57 3.62 1.96 3.98
C VAL A 57 4.16 0.65 4.52
N THR A 58 5.38 0.68 5.06
CA THR A 58 5.91 -0.45 5.83
C THR A 58 5.65 -0.23 7.31
N LEU A 59 5.03 -1.18 7.99
CA LEU A 59 4.85 -1.18 9.45
C LEU A 59 5.62 -2.34 10.09
N TYR A 60 6.45 -2.04 11.08
CA TYR A 60 7.06 -3.05 11.96
C TYR A 60 6.00 -3.60 12.94
N PRO A 61 6.25 -4.74 13.61
CA PRO A 61 5.35 -5.26 14.64
C PRO A 61 4.96 -4.19 15.67
N GLY A 62 3.66 -4.03 15.92
CA GLY A 62 3.12 -2.98 16.82
C GLY A 62 3.15 -1.56 16.23
N GLY A 63 3.53 -1.40 14.97
CA GLY A 63 3.49 -0.15 14.23
C GLY A 63 2.08 0.21 13.77
N THR A 64 1.85 1.51 13.60
CA THR A 64 0.57 2.07 13.15
C THR A 64 0.79 3.16 12.12
N ALA A 65 -0.11 3.29 11.15
CA ALA A 65 -0.16 4.42 10.23
C ALA A 65 -1.58 4.92 10.00
N SER A 66 -1.74 6.24 9.89
CA SER A 66 -2.96 6.88 9.41
C SER A 66 -2.64 7.65 8.14
N LEU A 67 -3.36 7.38 7.06
CA LEU A 67 -3.28 8.11 5.80
C LEU A 67 -4.58 8.85 5.54
N VAL A 68 -4.48 10.12 5.16
CA VAL A 68 -5.61 10.98 4.78
C VAL A 68 -5.32 11.64 3.44
N PHE A 69 -6.22 11.41 2.49
CA PHE A 69 -6.11 11.91 1.12
C PHE A 69 -7.51 12.04 0.51
N THR A 70 -7.61 12.82 -0.57
CA THR A 70 -8.83 12.90 -1.38
C THR A 70 -8.68 11.99 -2.59
N VAL A 71 -9.64 11.08 -2.81
CA VAL A 71 -9.67 10.20 -3.99
C VAL A 71 -9.89 11.06 -5.25
N PRO A 72 -8.96 11.06 -6.23
CA PRO A 72 -9.15 11.76 -7.49
C PRO A 72 -10.35 11.20 -8.28
N ALA A 73 -11.05 12.06 -9.02
CA ALA A 73 -12.25 11.67 -9.78
C ALA A 73 -11.98 10.52 -10.78
N ASP A 74 -10.82 10.53 -11.44
CA ASP A 74 -10.37 9.53 -12.42
C ASP A 74 -9.86 8.22 -11.78
N ARG A 75 -9.91 8.13 -10.45
CA ARG A 75 -9.50 6.97 -9.64
C ARG A 75 -10.60 6.54 -8.67
N THR A 76 -11.82 7.03 -8.89
CA THR A 76 -13.02 6.54 -8.20
C THR A 76 -13.34 5.13 -8.71
N GLY A 77 -13.75 4.24 -7.80
CA GLY A 77 -14.01 2.84 -8.11
C GLY A 77 -13.66 1.94 -6.93
N GLU A 78 -13.52 0.64 -7.21
CA GLU A 78 -13.01 -0.33 -6.24
C GLU A 78 -11.47 -0.32 -6.27
N TRP A 79 -10.88 -0.39 -5.09
CA TRP A 79 -9.45 -0.39 -4.86
C TRP A 79 -9.16 -1.43 -3.80
N GLU A 80 -7.97 -2.00 -3.90
CA GLU A 80 -7.52 -3.01 -2.96
C GLU A 80 -6.28 -2.54 -2.24
N ILE A 81 -6.05 -3.20 -1.12
CA ILE A 81 -4.91 -3.05 -0.25
C ILE A 81 -4.17 -4.39 -0.26
N GLY A 82 -2.86 -4.39 -0.43
CA GLY A 82 -2.12 -5.65 -0.47
C GLY A 82 -0.63 -5.52 -0.22
N CYS A 83 0.00 -6.66 0.05
CA CYS A 83 1.45 -6.80 -0.03
C CYS A 83 1.91 -7.01 -1.45
N LEU A 84 3.08 -6.46 -1.79
CA LEU A 84 3.74 -6.80 -3.04
C LEU A 84 4.89 -7.78 -2.89
N ILE A 85 5.08 -8.38 -1.71
CA ILE A 85 6.02 -9.50 -1.60
C ILE A 85 5.44 -10.68 -2.41
N PRO A 86 6.19 -11.25 -3.37
CA PRO A 86 5.70 -12.36 -4.19
C PRO A 86 5.09 -13.48 -3.35
N GLY A 87 3.89 -13.91 -3.73
CA GLY A 87 3.16 -14.97 -3.04
C GLY A 87 2.37 -14.51 -1.82
N HIS A 88 2.62 -13.32 -1.25
CA HIS A 88 1.89 -12.86 -0.05
C HIS A 88 0.46 -12.43 -0.40
N TYR A 89 0.27 -11.68 -1.48
CA TYR A 89 -1.07 -11.25 -1.94
C TYR A 89 -1.94 -12.48 -2.26
N GLU A 90 -1.39 -13.45 -3.00
CA GLU A 90 -2.06 -14.70 -3.39
C GLU A 90 -2.32 -15.61 -2.18
N SER A 91 -1.49 -15.52 -1.15
CA SER A 91 -1.69 -16.20 0.15
C SER A 91 -2.74 -15.51 1.04
N GLY A 92 -3.42 -14.47 0.53
CA GLY A 92 -4.52 -13.80 1.24
C GLY A 92 -4.10 -12.55 2.00
N MET A 93 -2.87 -12.06 1.82
CA MET A 93 -2.42 -10.80 2.42
C MET A 93 -2.93 -9.59 1.61
N ARG A 94 -4.26 -9.48 1.55
CA ARG A 94 -5.02 -8.45 0.87
C ARG A 94 -6.24 -8.03 1.67
N GLY A 95 -6.74 -6.83 1.42
CA GLY A 95 -7.96 -6.31 2.02
C GLY A 95 -8.64 -5.30 1.11
N ALA A 96 -9.92 -5.06 1.36
CA ALA A 96 -10.66 -3.94 0.79
C ALA A 96 -10.83 -2.84 1.86
N PRO A 97 -10.97 -1.57 1.46
CA PRO A 97 -11.29 -0.44 2.34
C PRO A 97 -12.54 -0.65 3.20
#